data_AF-A0A7S0L0N4-F1
#
_entry.id   AF-A0A7S0L0N4-F1
#
_cell.length_a   1.000
_cell.length_b   1.000
_cell.length_c   1.000
_cell.angle_alpha   90.00
_cell.angle_beta   90.00
_cell.angle_gamma   90.00
#
_symmetry.space_group_name_H-M   'P 1'
#
loop_
_entity.id
_entity.type
_entity.pdbx_description
1 polymer ?
#
loop_
_entity_poly.entity_id
_entity_poly.type
_entity_poly.pdbx_seq_one_letter_code
_entity_poly.pdbx_strand_id
1 'polypeptide(L)'
;AEFARLYQYRVLLVLQEILGCLVTPFLLCVTLPRRAEQILEFVRANTVPVEGVGHVCSLALFDFERHGDTRYGAPVEGAVGQRSCDGKMEKAYLNFKVHHPSWRDDTG
;
A
#
# COMPACT_ATOMS: atom_id res chain seq x y z
N ALA A 1 -20.35 10.95 -0.54
CA ALA A 1 -20.54 9.61 -1.15
C ALA A 1 -19.42 8.62 -0.80
N GLU A 2 -18.19 9.06 -0.51
CA GLU A 2 -17.05 8.19 -0.20
C GLU A 2 -17.26 7.30 1.04
N PHE A 3 -17.86 7.83 2.12
CA PHE A 3 -18.20 7.06 3.31
C PHE A 3 -19.08 5.84 3.02
N ALA A 4 -20.06 5.98 2.12
CA ALA A 4 -20.95 4.89 1.72
C ALA A 4 -20.25 3.79 0.89
N ARG A 5 -19.05 4.05 0.35
CA ARG A 5 -18.23 3.00 -0.29
C ARG A 5 -17.55 2.10 0.73
N LEU A 6 -17.22 2.62 1.91
CA LEU A 6 -16.60 1.85 3.01
C LEU A 6 -17.66 1.14 3.87
N TYR A 7 -18.85 1.74 4.02
CA TYR A 7 -19.98 1.19 4.79
C TYR A 7 -21.17 0.89 3.89
N GLN A 8 -21.03 -0.13 3.03
CA GLN A 8 -22.09 -0.55 2.11
C GLN A 8 -23.16 -1.38 2.82
N TYR A 9 -24.39 -1.35 2.29
CA TYR A 9 -25.45 -2.28 2.70
C TYR A 9 -25.04 -3.73 2.43
N ARG A 10 -25.36 -4.65 3.36
CA ARG A 10 -25.04 -6.08 3.23
C ARG A 10 -25.57 -6.69 1.93
N VAL A 11 -26.76 -6.28 1.47
CA VAL A 11 -27.33 -6.75 0.20
C VAL A 11 -26.45 -6.35 -0.99
N LEU A 12 -25.89 -5.14 -0.99
CA LEU A 12 -24.99 -4.69 -2.04
C LEU A 12 -23.66 -5.46 -2.04
N LEU A 13 -23.14 -5.81 -0.86
CA LEU A 13 -21.92 -6.62 -0.74
C LEU A 13 -22.10 -8.01 -1.38
N VAL A 14 -23.21 -8.71 -1.05
CA VAL A 14 -23.50 -10.03 -1.63
C VAL A 14 -23.67 -9.95 -3.16
N LEU A 15 -24.32 -8.91 -3.67
CA LEU A 15 -24.43 -8.69 -5.11
C LEU A 15 -23.06 -8.44 -5.76
N GLN A 16 -22.20 -7.64 -5.11
CA GLN A 16 -20.85 -7.38 -5.58
C GLN A 16 -19.98 -8.64 -5.60
N GLU A 17 -20.15 -9.57 -4.64
CA GLU A 17 -19.45 -10.86 -4.64
C GLU A 17 -19.86 -11.72 -5.84
N ILE A 18 -21.16 -11.84 -6.12
CA ILE A 18 -21.69 -12.58 -7.27
C ILE A 18 -21.16 -11.98 -8.58
N LEU A 19 -21.25 -10.65 -8.72
CA LEU A 19 -20.72 -9.94 -9.87
C LEU A 19 -19.19 -10.06 -9.97
N GLY A 20 -18.49 -10.06 -8.84
CA GLY A 20 -17.05 -10.22 -8.74
C GLY A 20 -16.57 -11.53 -9.35
N CYS A 21 -17.27 -12.64 -9.09
CA CYS A 21 -16.98 -13.93 -9.72
C CYS A 21 -17.05 -13.89 -11.26
N LEU A 22 -17.95 -13.08 -11.82
CA LEU A 22 -18.12 -12.93 -13.27
C LEU A 22 -17.14 -11.92 -13.87
N VAL A 23 -16.85 -10.83 -13.17
CA VAL A 23 -15.99 -9.73 -13.66
C VAL A 23 -14.51 -10.05 -13.51
N THR A 24 -14.11 -10.80 -12.48
CA THR A 24 -12.72 -11.18 -12.22
C THR A 24 -12.02 -11.84 -13.42
N PRO A 25 -12.58 -12.88 -14.08
CA PRO A 25 -11.91 -13.48 -15.24
C PRO A 25 -11.73 -12.48 -16.40
N PHE A 26 -12.68 -11.56 -16.62
CA PHE A 26 -12.52 -10.50 -17.62
C PHE A 26 -11.37 -9.54 -17.25
N LEU A 27 -11.30 -9.12 -15.98
CA LEU A 27 -10.25 -8.24 -15.49
C LEU A 27 -8.86 -8.90 -15.63
N LEU A 28 -8.75 -10.19 -15.30
CA LEU A 28 -7.52 -10.97 -15.39
C LEU A 28 -7.08 -11.21 -16.84
N CYS A 29 -8.00 -11.47 -17.76
CA CYS A 29 -7.64 -11.76 -19.16
C CYS A 29 -7.37 -10.51 -19.99
N VAL A 30 -8.01 -9.37 -19.67
CA VAL A 30 -7.97 -8.17 -20.53
C VAL A 30 -7.27 -7.00 -19.87
N THR A 31 -7.65 -6.65 -18.63
CA THR A 31 -7.15 -5.43 -17.98
C THR A 31 -5.77 -5.63 -17.37
N LEU A 32 -5.56 -6.74 -16.68
CA LEU A 32 -4.32 -7.02 -15.96
C LEU A 32 -3.10 -7.13 -16.91
N PRO A 33 -3.15 -7.85 -18.05
CA PRO A 33 -2.00 -7.98 -18.94
C PRO A 33 -1.57 -6.62 -19.53
N ARG A 34 -2.52 -5.72 -19.78
CA ARG A 34 -2.26 -4.36 -20.28
C ARG A 34 -1.53 -3.48 -19.27
N ARG A 35 -1.54 -3.83 -17.98
CA ARG A 35 -0.85 -3.09 -16.90
C ARG A 35 0.30 -3.88 -16.28
N ALA A 36 0.62 -5.07 -16.81
CA ALA A 36 1.62 -5.95 -16.23
C ALA A 36 3.00 -5.29 -16.12
N GLU A 37 3.42 -4.53 -17.14
CA GLU A 37 4.70 -3.80 -17.11
C GLU A 37 4.77 -2.78 -15.97
N GLN A 38 3.71 -2.02 -15.75
CA GLN A 38 3.64 -1.02 -14.66
C GLN A 38 3.70 -1.69 -13.29
N ILE A 39 3.04 -2.84 -13.14
CA ILE A 39 3.06 -3.64 -11.90
C ILE A 39 4.48 -4.17 -11.65
N LEU A 40 5.12 -4.73 -12.67
CA LEU A 40 6.48 -5.24 -12.55
C LEU A 40 7.47 -4.12 -12.22
N GLU A 41 7.30 -2.94 -12.82
CA GLU A 41 8.12 -1.78 -12.51
C GLU A 41 7.93 -1.32 -11.07
N PHE A 42 6.69 -1.29 -10.57
CA PHE A 42 6.42 -1.02 -9.16
C PHE A 42 7.13 -2.03 -8.25
N VAL A 43 7.01 -3.32 -8.53
CA VAL A 43 7.64 -4.37 -7.71
C VAL A 43 9.16 -4.21 -7.72
N ARG A 44 9.78 -3.99 -8.88
CA ARG A 44 11.23 -3.79 -8.97
C ARG A 44 11.70 -2.55 -8.22
N ALA A 45 11.02 -1.42 -8.42
CA ALA A 45 11.42 -0.14 -7.83
C ALA A 45 11.24 -0.09 -6.30
N ASN A 46 10.31 -0.88 -5.75
CA ASN A 46 9.96 -0.87 -4.33
C ASN A 46 10.41 -2.13 -3.58
N THR A 47 11.24 -3.00 -4.18
CA THR A 47 11.80 -4.17 -3.48
C THR A 47 13.20 -3.85 -2.94
N VAL A 48 13.40 -4.02 -1.64
CA VAL A 48 14.67 -3.80 -0.94
C VAL A 48 15.09 -5.09 -0.24
N PRO A 49 16.35 -5.55 -0.41
CA PRO A 49 16.87 -6.69 0.35
C PRO A 49 17.17 -6.26 1.80
N VAL A 50 16.69 -7.04 2.76
CA VAL A 50 16.96 -6.85 4.19
C VAL A 50 17.62 -8.11 4.74
N GLU A 51 18.75 -7.94 5.44
CA GLU A 51 19.49 -9.04 6.05
C GLU A 51 18.62 -9.77 7.08
N GLY A 52 18.60 -11.11 7.01
CA GLY A 52 17.78 -11.96 7.89
C GLY A 52 16.29 -12.04 7.57
N VAL A 53 15.75 -11.16 6.71
CA VAL A 53 14.32 -11.16 6.30
C VAL A 53 14.12 -11.52 4.83
N GLY A 54 15.01 -11.05 3.95
CA GLY A 54 14.93 -11.24 2.50
C GLY A 54 14.40 -10.00 1.75
N HIS A 55 13.80 -10.20 0.59
CA HIS A 55 13.27 -9.12 -0.25
C HIS A 55 11.90 -8.65 0.26
N VAL A 56 11.84 -7.38 0.66
CA VAL A 56 10.64 -6.76 1.23
C VAL A 56 10.30 -5.46 0.51
N CYS A 57 9.05 -5.04 0.66
CA CYS A 57 8.56 -3.78 0.10
C CYS A 57 9.10 -2.59 0.90
N SER A 58 9.68 -1.57 0.24
CA SER A 58 10.19 -0.35 0.88
C SER A 58 9.11 0.39 1.70
N LEU A 59 7.85 0.35 1.26
CA LEU A 59 6.73 0.92 2.03
C LEU A 59 6.48 0.19 3.36
N ALA A 60 6.79 -1.10 3.44
CA ALA A 60 6.61 -1.89 4.67
C ALA A 60 7.73 -1.63 5.69
N LEU A 61 8.86 -1.08 5.25
CA LEU A 61 9.99 -0.68 6.10
C LEU A 61 9.85 0.75 6.65
N PHE A 62 8.74 1.43 6.36
CA PHE A 62 8.54 2.83 6.73
C PHE A 62 9.63 3.77 6.19
N ASP A 63 10.08 3.55 4.95
CA ASP A 63 11.08 4.41 4.28
C ASP A 63 10.48 5.79 3.94
N PHE A 64 10.57 6.70 4.91
CA PHE A 64 10.08 8.08 4.79
C PHE A 64 10.88 8.93 3.81
N GLU A 65 12.12 8.57 3.47
CA GLU A 65 12.90 9.32 2.48
C GLU A 65 12.31 9.15 1.08
N ARG A 66 11.87 7.93 0.74
CA ARG A 66 11.28 7.64 -0.57
C ARG A 66 9.78 7.88 -0.63
N HIS A 67 9.05 7.55 0.45
CA HIS A 67 7.59 7.44 0.43
C HIS A 67 6.86 8.45 1.33
N GLY A 68 7.59 9.32 2.03
CA GLY A 68 7.04 10.25 3.00
C GLY A 68 6.16 11.35 2.41
N ASP A 69 5.15 11.76 3.17
CA ASP A 69 4.30 12.93 2.91
C ASP A 69 4.36 13.90 4.10
N THR A 70 4.98 15.05 3.91
CA THR A 70 5.18 16.10 4.93
C THR A 70 3.86 16.65 5.45
N ARG A 71 2.76 16.56 4.68
CA ARG A 71 1.42 16.96 5.14
C ARG A 71 0.92 16.09 6.30
N TYR A 72 1.47 14.89 6.43
CA TYR A 72 1.15 13.93 7.48
C TYR A 72 2.28 13.77 8.50
N GLY A 73 3.31 14.62 8.44
CA GLY A 73 4.39 14.66 9.42
C GLY A 73 5.63 13.84 9.05
N ALA A 74 5.79 13.42 7.79
CA ALA A 74 7.04 12.83 7.35
C ALA A 74 8.20 13.87 7.40
N PRO A 75 9.43 13.46 7.73
CA PRO A 75 10.59 14.35 7.77
C PRO A 75 10.98 14.90 6.39
N VAL A 76 10.75 14.11 5.34
CA VAL A 76 11.09 14.43 3.95
C VAL A 76 9.89 14.13 3.06
N GLU A 77 9.76 14.93 2.01
CA GLU A 77 8.72 14.76 0.99
C GLU A 77 9.23 13.82 -0.12
N GLY A 78 8.60 12.65 -0.27
CA GLY A 78 8.93 11.69 -1.32
C GLY A 78 8.62 12.20 -2.74
N ALA A 79 8.94 11.42 -3.78
CA ALA A 79 8.62 11.80 -5.17
C ALA A 79 7.11 11.67 -5.47
N VAL A 80 6.54 12.54 -6.31
CA VAL A 80 5.08 12.70 -6.56
C VAL A 80 4.36 11.42 -7.06
N GLY A 81 5.07 10.39 -7.50
CA GLY A 81 4.49 9.08 -7.86
C GLY A 81 4.87 7.91 -6.93
N GLN A 82 5.73 8.16 -5.93
CA GLN A 82 6.25 7.15 -5.00
C GLN A 82 5.70 7.33 -3.59
N ARG A 83 5.11 8.48 -3.25
CA ARG A 83 4.51 8.72 -1.93
C ARG A 83 3.41 7.73 -1.59
N SER A 84 3.30 7.42 -0.30
CA SER A 84 2.14 6.73 0.23
C SER A 84 0.88 7.60 0.11
N CYS A 85 -0.23 7.04 -0.37
CA CYS A 85 -1.51 7.75 -0.44
C CYS A 85 -2.04 8.08 0.96
N ASP A 86 -2.63 9.27 1.12
CA ASP A 86 -3.40 9.72 2.30
C ASP A 86 -2.68 9.54 3.65
N GLY A 87 -1.35 9.62 3.65
CA GLY A 87 -0.52 9.43 4.83
C GLY A 87 -0.60 8.02 5.43
N LYS A 88 -0.91 6.99 4.61
CA LYS A 88 -1.06 5.61 5.11
C LYS A 88 0.20 5.10 5.79
N MET A 89 1.39 5.45 5.31
CA MET A 89 2.65 5.00 5.88
C MET A 89 2.92 5.65 7.24
N GLU A 90 2.71 6.95 7.37
CA GLU A 90 2.85 7.72 8.62
C GLU A 90 1.90 7.19 9.70
N LYS A 91 0.63 6.98 9.33
CA LYS A 91 -0.39 6.41 10.22
C LYS A 91 -0.05 4.97 10.60
N ALA A 92 0.39 4.16 9.65
CA ALA A 92 0.79 2.78 9.90
C ALA A 92 2.00 2.71 10.83
N TYR A 93 2.99 3.58 10.66
CA TYR A 93 4.16 3.69 11.52
C TYR A 93 3.77 4.05 12.96
N LEU A 94 2.94 5.08 13.14
CA LEU A 94 2.43 5.46 14.47
C LEU A 94 1.65 4.32 15.12
N ASN A 95 0.74 3.67 14.38
CA ASN A 95 -0.01 2.52 14.88
C ASN A 95 0.92 1.37 15.29
N PHE A 96 1.95 1.09 14.48
CA PHE A 96 2.93 0.05 14.75
C PHE A 96 3.73 0.35 16.02
N LYS A 97 4.26 1.57 16.18
CA LYS A 97 4.98 2.01 17.40
C LYS A 97 4.13 1.90 18.66
N VAL A 98 2.85 2.25 18.59
CA VAL A 98 1.93 2.14 19.73
C VAL A 98 1.73 0.68 20.17
N HIS A 99 1.67 -0.26 19.22
CA HIS A 99 1.45 -1.68 19.52
C HIS A 99 2.74 -2.46 19.79
N HIS A 100 3.90 -1.91 19.40
CA HIS A 100 5.21 -2.50 19.58
C HIS A 100 6.18 -1.51 20.25
N PRO A 101 5.95 -1.10 21.51
CA PRO A 101 6.73 -0.05 22.16
C PRO A 101 8.20 -0.42 22.43
N SER A 102 8.52 -1.71 22.48
CA SER A 102 9.90 -2.19 22.62
C SER A 102 10.67 -2.23 21.29
N TRP A 103 9.98 -2.09 20.16
CA TRP A 103 10.60 -2.11 18.85
C TRP A 103 11.38 -0.81 18.60
N ARG A 104 12.64 -0.96 18.20
CA ARG A 104 13.54 0.15 17.86
C ARG A 104 13.74 0.17 16.36
N ASP A 105 13.88 1.38 15.83
CA ASP A 105 14.22 1.58 14.44
C ASP A 105 15.70 1.21 14.30
N ASP A 106 16.01 0.11 13.64
CA ASP A 106 17.40 -0.32 13.38
C ASP A 106 18.05 0.51 12.26
N THR A 107 17.50 1.69 11.94
CA THR A 107 18.11 2.68 11.05
C THR A 107 19.30 3.34 11.74
N GLY A 108 20.41 2.61 11.76
CA GLY A 108 21.76 3.16 11.78
C GLY A 108 22.29 3.32 10.36
#